data_AF-A0A1F7Q4Y6-F1
#
_entry.id   AF-A0A1F7Q4Y6-F1
#
_cell.length_a   1.000
_cell.length_b   1.000
_cell.length_c   1.000
_cell.angle_alpha   90.00
_cell.angle_beta   90.00
_cell.angle_gamma   90.00
#
_symmetry.space_group_name_H-M   'P 1'
#
loop_
_entity.id
_entity.type
_entity.pdbx_description
1 polymer ?
#
loop_
_entity_poly.entity_id
_entity_poly.type
_entity_poly.pdbx_seq_one_letter_code
_entity_poly.pdbx_strand_id
1 'polypeptide(L)'
;MNAVSKNKQSGFTIIEVVLVLAIAGLIFLMVFVALPTLQRNQRDTQRKQDMSRITTAVASYTQNNKGKLPENQAGWTAFRNSYLKVDGDTFADPTFGDYTLSYNSPGDYNTPTTPVSQDGIIKVYPKAKCEGETVSGGQARNVAFAMKLEGGGIACQSY
;
A
#
# COMPACT_ATOMS: atom_id res chain seq x y z
N MET A 1 -21.22 -34.03 -69.41
CA MET A 1 -21.66 -33.79 -68.02
C MET A 1 -20.46 -33.28 -67.24
N ASN A 2 -20.51 -32.07 -66.69
CA ASN A 2 -19.60 -31.63 -65.62
C ASN A 2 -20.28 -30.47 -64.89
N ALA A 3 -20.91 -30.79 -63.75
CA ALA A 3 -21.48 -29.79 -62.86
C ALA A 3 -20.36 -29.25 -61.97
N VAL A 4 -19.91 -28.03 -62.23
CA VAL A 4 -18.95 -27.32 -61.36
C VAL A 4 -19.70 -26.90 -60.10
N SER A 5 -19.37 -27.49 -58.95
CA SER A 5 -19.91 -27.07 -57.66
C SER A 5 -19.33 -25.68 -57.31
N LYS A 6 -20.14 -24.62 -57.43
CA LYS A 6 -19.80 -23.32 -56.85
C LYS A 6 -19.88 -23.45 -55.32
N ASN A 7 -18.73 -23.62 -54.67
CA ASN A 7 -18.62 -23.36 -53.24
C ASN A 7 -18.97 -21.89 -52.99
N LYS A 8 -20.14 -21.62 -52.41
CA LYS A 8 -20.50 -20.28 -51.94
C LYS A 8 -19.59 -19.96 -50.76
N GLN A 9 -18.54 -19.18 -51.01
CA GLN A 9 -17.78 -18.56 -49.93
C GLN A 9 -18.71 -17.54 -49.27
N SER A 10 -19.18 -17.86 -48.07
CA SER A 10 -19.89 -16.92 -47.20
C SER A 10 -18.90 -15.86 -46.74
N GLY A 11 -18.96 -14.68 -47.37
CA GLY A 11 -18.21 -13.51 -46.90
C GLY A 11 -18.73 -13.07 -45.54
N PHE A 12 -17.81 -12.70 -44.65
CA PHE A 12 -18.12 -12.10 -43.35
C PHE A 12 -18.73 -10.72 -43.59
N THR A 13 -19.86 -10.40 -42.96
CA THR A 13 -20.56 -9.12 -43.22
C THR A 13 -19.93 -7.97 -42.45
N ILE A 14 -19.92 -6.76 -43.03
CA ILE A 14 -19.38 -5.56 -42.34
C ILE A 14 -20.15 -5.30 -41.04
N ILE A 15 -21.46 -5.51 -41.02
CA ILE A 15 -22.30 -5.31 -39.84
C ILE A 15 -21.90 -6.25 -38.69
N GLU A 16 -21.54 -7.49 -39.00
CA GLU A 16 -21.09 -8.49 -38.02
C GLU A 16 -19.75 -8.11 -37.41
N VAL A 17 -18.81 -7.57 -38.22
CA VAL A 17 -17.54 -7.02 -37.69
C VAL A 17 -17.80 -5.83 -36.77
N VAL A 18 -18.65 -4.89 -37.18
CA VAL A 18 -18.92 -3.67 -36.42
C VAL A 18 -19.58 -3.98 -35.08
N LEU A 19 -20.50 -4.94 -35.03
CA LEU A 19 -21.15 -5.35 -33.78
C LEU A 19 -20.15 -5.98 -32.80
N VAL A 20 -19.24 -6.83 -33.28
CA VAL A 20 -18.19 -7.42 -32.44
C VAL A 20 -17.24 -6.35 -31.91
N LEU A 21 -16.82 -5.42 -32.76
CA LEU A 21 -15.95 -4.31 -32.35
C LEU A 21 -16.63 -3.38 -31.35
N ALA A 22 -17.94 -3.15 -31.48
CA ALA A 22 -18.70 -2.34 -30.53
C ALA A 22 -18.73 -2.97 -29.12
N ILE A 23 -19.01 -4.28 -29.02
CA ILE A 23 -19.01 -4.99 -27.73
C ILE A 23 -17.59 -5.08 -27.16
N ALA A 24 -16.60 -5.40 -28.01
CA ALA A 24 -15.20 -5.47 -27.60
C ALA A 24 -14.71 -4.12 -27.07
N GLY A 25 -15.06 -3.01 -27.72
CA GLY A 25 -14.73 -1.65 -27.28
C GLY A 25 -15.32 -1.32 -25.91
N LEU A 26 -16.57 -1.72 -25.65
CA LEU A 26 -17.22 -1.50 -24.36
C LEU A 26 -16.56 -2.30 -23.23
N ILE A 27 -16.19 -3.56 -23.49
CA ILE A 27 -15.47 -4.39 -22.52
C ILE A 27 -14.09 -3.81 -22.23
N PHE A 28 -13.33 -3.42 -23.26
CA PHE A 28 -12.00 -2.84 -23.09
C PHE A 28 -12.03 -1.56 -22.24
N LEU A 29 -13.05 -0.72 -22.41
CA LEU A 29 -13.22 0.47 -21.58
C LEU A 29 -13.33 0.10 -20.09
N MET A 30 -14.21 -0.84 -19.74
CA MET A 30 -14.37 -1.28 -18.35
C MET A 30 -13.07 -1.86 -17.78
N VAL A 31 -12.36 -2.68 -18.55
CA VAL A 31 -11.10 -3.31 -18.13
C VAL A 31 -10.03 -2.26 -17.83
N PHE A 32 -9.87 -1.25 -18.69
CA PHE A 32 -8.85 -0.22 -18.51
C PHE A 32 -9.11 0.70 -17.32
N VAL A 33 -10.37 0.91 -16.93
CA VAL A 33 -10.71 1.67 -15.71
C VAL A 33 -10.54 0.79 -14.46
N ALA A 34 -10.92 -0.49 -14.54
CA ALA A 34 -10.93 -1.38 -13.38
C ALA A 34 -9.53 -1.85 -12.97
N LEU A 35 -8.69 -2.27 -13.91
CA LEU A 35 -7.38 -2.87 -13.59
C LEU A 35 -6.44 -1.95 -12.79
N PRO A 36 -6.25 -0.67 -13.14
CA PRO A 36 -5.38 0.22 -12.35
C PRO A 36 -5.91 0.43 -10.93
N THR A 37 -7.23 0.45 -10.76
CA THR A 37 -7.87 0.61 -9.45
C THR A 37 -7.67 -0.64 -8.58
N LEU A 38 -7.82 -1.83 -9.18
CA LEU A 38 -7.58 -3.10 -8.48
C LEU A 38 -6.12 -3.21 -7.99
N GLN A 39 -5.16 -2.86 -8.85
CA GLN A 39 -3.74 -2.89 -8.47
C GLN A 39 -3.43 -1.94 -7.32
N ARG A 40 -4.00 -0.73 -7.32
CA ARG A 40 -3.87 0.22 -6.21
C ARG A 40 -4.42 -0.34 -4.90
N ASN A 41 -5.60 -0.94 -4.95
CA ASN A 41 -6.21 -1.52 -3.77
C ASN A 41 -5.38 -2.67 -3.18
N GLN A 42 -4.81 -3.53 -4.02
CA GLN A 42 -3.92 -4.61 -3.56
C GLN A 42 -2.66 -4.06 -2.88
N ARG A 43 -2.02 -3.03 -3.46
CA ARG A 43 -0.87 -2.37 -2.85
C ARG A 43 -1.21 -1.71 -1.52
N ASP A 44 -2.36 -1.05 -1.42
CA ASP A 44 -2.81 -0.43 -0.17
C ASP A 44 -3.16 -1.48 0.91
N THR A 45 -3.68 -2.65 0.52
CA THR A 45 -3.84 -3.78 1.43
C THR A 45 -2.49 -4.27 1.95
N GLN A 46 -1.49 -4.44 1.08
CA GLN A 46 -0.13 -4.83 1.49
C GLN A 46 0.48 -3.80 2.44
N ARG A 47 0.42 -2.51 2.10
CA ARG A 47 0.82 -1.39 2.95
C ARG A 47 0.19 -1.47 4.36
N LYS A 48 -1.11 -1.73 4.46
CA LYS A 48 -1.79 -1.91 5.76
C LYS A 48 -1.26 -3.15 6.53
N GLN A 49 -0.93 -4.22 5.83
CA GLN A 49 -0.29 -5.40 6.45
C GLN A 49 1.10 -5.04 6.98
N ASP A 50 1.89 -4.26 6.25
CA ASP A 50 3.20 -3.78 6.70
C ASP A 50 3.10 -2.91 7.97
N MET A 51 2.04 -2.10 8.11
CA MET A 51 1.77 -1.37 9.37
C MET A 51 1.50 -2.32 10.55
N SER A 52 0.78 -3.41 10.33
CA SER A 52 0.54 -4.44 11.36
C SER A 52 1.82 -5.19 11.72
N ARG A 53 2.72 -5.39 10.74
CA ARG A 53 4.05 -5.95 10.99
C ARG A 53 4.90 -5.03 11.86
N ILE A 54 4.82 -3.71 11.67
CA ILE A 54 5.50 -2.74 12.55
C ILE A 54 5.05 -2.89 13.99
N THR A 55 3.74 -2.92 14.27
CA THR A 55 3.29 -3.03 15.67
C THR A 55 3.66 -4.35 16.32
N THR A 56 3.65 -5.44 15.55
CA THR A 56 4.13 -6.73 16.03
C THR A 56 5.62 -6.67 16.36
N ALA A 57 6.43 -6.08 15.48
CA ALA A 57 7.86 -5.90 15.68
C ALA A 57 8.16 -4.98 16.88
N VAL A 58 7.38 -3.91 17.08
CA VAL A 58 7.50 -3.04 18.25
C VAL A 58 7.22 -3.84 19.53
N ALA A 59 6.21 -4.70 19.54
CA ALA A 59 5.93 -5.58 20.67
C ALA A 59 7.12 -6.49 21.01
N SER A 60 7.76 -7.08 20.00
CA SER A 60 8.97 -7.87 20.18
C SER A 60 10.15 -7.02 20.66
N TYR A 61 10.31 -5.80 20.14
CA TYR A 61 11.35 -4.88 20.57
C TYR A 61 11.18 -4.52 22.05
N THR A 62 9.98 -4.14 22.47
CA THR A 62 9.73 -3.75 23.87
C THR A 62 9.94 -4.92 24.82
N GLN A 63 9.55 -6.14 24.45
CA GLN A 63 9.83 -7.35 25.22
C GLN A 63 11.35 -7.55 25.43
N ASN A 64 12.14 -7.40 24.38
CA ASN A 64 13.59 -7.57 24.44
C ASN A 64 14.32 -6.38 25.11
N ASN A 65 13.68 -5.21 25.16
CA ASN A 65 14.29 -3.96 25.63
C ASN A 65 13.64 -3.43 26.91
N LYS A 66 13.16 -4.32 27.79
CA LYS A 66 12.62 -3.98 29.13
C LYS A 66 11.48 -2.96 29.08
N GLY A 67 10.61 -3.07 28.08
CA GLY A 67 9.46 -2.19 27.87
C GLY A 67 9.80 -0.81 27.32
N LYS A 68 11.04 -0.57 26.88
CA LYS A 68 11.45 0.71 26.27
C LYS A 68 11.16 0.73 24.78
N LEU A 69 10.81 1.91 24.28
CA LEU A 69 10.70 2.21 22.85
C LEU A 69 11.98 2.91 22.37
N PRO A 70 12.28 2.89 21.06
CA PRO A 70 13.31 3.75 20.50
C PRO A 70 12.97 5.24 20.70
N GLU A 71 13.96 6.03 21.15
CA GLU A 71 13.73 7.41 21.62
C GLU A 71 14.01 8.50 20.57
N ASN A 72 14.60 8.13 19.43
CA ASN A 72 15.00 9.08 18.38
C ASN A 72 15.11 8.39 17.01
N GLN A 73 15.38 9.20 15.98
CA GLN A 73 15.51 8.75 14.59
C GLN A 73 16.53 7.61 14.42
N ALA A 74 17.69 7.69 15.09
CA ALA A 74 18.71 6.64 15.01
C ALA A 74 18.22 5.33 15.61
N GLY A 75 17.52 5.39 16.75
CA GLY A 75 16.89 4.23 17.38
C GLY A 75 15.84 3.58 16.49
N TRP A 76 14.98 4.36 15.84
CA TRP A 76 13.97 3.84 14.90
C TRP A 76 14.59 3.25 13.63
N THR A 77 15.71 3.81 13.17
CA THR A 77 16.49 3.26 12.06
C THR A 77 17.10 1.90 12.43
N ALA A 78 17.68 1.79 13.63
CA ALA A 78 18.23 0.54 14.15
C ALA A 78 17.14 -0.52 14.38
N PHE A 79 15.98 -0.11 14.91
CA PHE A 79 14.80 -0.95 15.07
C PHE A 79 14.37 -1.54 13.73
N ARG A 80 14.17 -0.71 12.70
CA ARG A 80 13.79 -1.19 11.36
C ARG A 80 14.77 -2.23 10.85
N ASN A 81 16.07 -1.94 10.92
CA ASN A 81 17.09 -2.84 10.39
C ASN A 81 17.16 -4.17 11.16
N SER A 82 16.88 -4.18 12.46
CA SER A 82 17.04 -5.38 13.30
C SER A 82 15.76 -6.20 13.48
N TYR A 83 14.58 -5.57 13.35
CA TYR A 83 13.28 -6.20 13.64
C TYR A 83 12.34 -6.27 12.43
N LEU A 84 12.53 -5.44 11.40
CA LEU A 84 11.68 -5.45 10.20
C LEU A 84 12.39 -6.07 9.00
N LYS A 85 13.71 -5.92 8.90
CA LYS A 85 14.54 -6.45 7.81
C LYS A 85 15.26 -7.74 8.21
N VAL A 86 14.52 -8.72 8.71
CA VAL A 86 15.06 -10.03 9.15
C VAL A 86 14.98 -11.04 8.01
N ASP A 87 15.90 -12.00 7.95
CA ASP A 87 15.91 -13.12 7.00
C ASP A 87 15.85 -12.72 5.51
N GLY A 88 16.43 -11.57 5.16
CA GLY A 88 16.46 -11.06 3.79
C GLY A 88 15.23 -10.25 3.38
N ASP A 89 14.27 -10.04 4.29
CA ASP A 89 13.16 -9.13 4.05
C ASP A 89 13.66 -7.68 3.92
N THR A 90 13.27 -7.00 2.85
CA THR A 90 13.67 -5.61 2.60
C THR A 90 12.81 -4.60 3.33
N PHE A 91 11.64 -5.01 3.83
CA PHE A 91 10.58 -4.16 4.38
C PHE A 91 10.34 -2.95 3.48
N ALA A 92 9.77 -3.22 2.31
CA ALA A 92 9.70 -2.28 1.20
C ALA A 92 8.27 -2.11 0.66
N ASP A 93 7.97 -0.88 0.25
CA ASP A 93 6.77 -0.53 -0.48
C ASP A 93 6.77 -1.18 -1.88
N PRO A 94 5.63 -1.70 -2.35
CA PRO A 94 5.52 -2.30 -3.69
C PRO A 94 5.74 -1.31 -4.85
N THR A 95 5.77 0.00 -4.59
CA THR A 95 5.98 1.05 -5.61
C THR A 95 7.25 1.85 -5.36
N PHE A 96 7.48 2.31 -4.13
CA PHE A 96 8.63 3.17 -3.83
C PHE A 96 9.93 2.40 -3.58
N GLY A 97 9.86 1.23 -2.93
CA GLY A 97 11.01 0.53 -2.37
C GLY A 97 11.09 0.67 -0.85
N ASP A 98 12.29 0.55 -0.28
CA ASP A 98 12.50 0.47 1.18
C ASP A 98 11.79 1.56 1.99
N TYR A 99 11.08 1.15 3.05
CA TYR A 99 10.45 2.10 3.96
C TYR A 99 11.47 2.83 4.85
N THR A 100 11.20 4.10 5.12
CA THR A 100 11.90 4.89 6.14
C THR A 100 10.94 5.25 7.28
N LEU A 101 11.34 4.90 8.51
CA LEU A 101 10.65 5.32 9.71
C LEU A 101 11.12 6.73 10.07
N SER A 102 10.27 7.74 9.87
CA SER A 102 10.56 9.14 10.18
C SER A 102 10.04 9.47 11.58
N TYR A 103 10.95 9.65 12.54
CA TYR A 103 10.62 10.03 13.91
C TYR A 103 10.17 11.48 14.01
N ASN A 104 8.98 11.72 14.56
CA ASN A 104 8.46 13.05 14.83
C ASN A 104 8.80 13.50 16.26
N SER A 105 8.88 14.81 16.44
CA SER A 105 8.98 15.41 17.77
C SER A 105 7.73 15.07 18.59
N PRO A 106 7.86 14.72 19.89
CA PRO A 106 6.69 14.51 20.74
C PRO A 106 5.74 15.72 20.73
N GLY A 107 4.46 15.46 20.53
CA GLY A 107 3.43 16.50 20.41
C GLY A 107 3.16 17.00 18.99
N ASP A 108 3.99 16.64 18.01
CA ASP A 108 3.67 16.84 16.60
C ASP A 108 2.75 15.72 16.10
N TYR A 109 1.50 16.05 15.81
CA TYR A 109 0.49 15.11 15.32
C TYR A 109 0.09 15.37 13.87
N ASN A 110 0.91 16.10 13.10
CA ASN A 110 0.64 16.35 11.70
C ASN A 110 0.67 15.03 10.93
N THR A 111 -0.47 14.67 10.33
CA THR A 111 -0.59 13.44 9.57
C THR A 111 0.11 13.54 8.21
N PRO A 112 0.54 12.41 7.63
CA PRO A 112 1.20 12.41 6.33
C PRO A 112 0.26 12.92 5.22
N THR A 113 0.74 13.86 4.42
CA THR A 113 0.00 14.43 3.27
C THR A 113 0.42 13.85 1.93
N THR A 114 1.62 13.28 1.86
CA THR A 114 2.18 12.63 0.67
C THR A 114 1.94 11.12 0.73
N PRO A 115 1.39 10.49 -0.31
CA PRO A 115 1.26 9.05 -0.37
C PRO A 115 2.61 8.35 -0.21
N VAL A 116 2.65 7.27 0.57
CA VAL A 116 3.87 6.50 0.83
C VAL A 116 4.47 5.89 -0.44
N SER A 117 3.66 5.72 -1.48
CA SER A 117 4.11 5.31 -2.82
C SER A 117 5.07 6.31 -3.47
N GLN A 118 5.16 7.55 -2.97
CA GLN A 118 5.98 8.63 -3.53
C GLN A 118 7.19 8.99 -2.66
N ASP A 119 7.14 8.75 -1.34
CA ASP A 119 8.23 9.11 -0.42
C ASP A 119 8.79 7.95 0.41
N GLY A 120 8.08 6.81 0.48
CA GLY A 120 8.47 5.66 1.30
C GLY A 120 8.46 5.94 2.81
N ILE A 121 7.83 7.02 3.27
CA ILE A 121 7.91 7.46 4.66
C ILE A 121 6.73 6.92 5.48
N ILE A 122 7.06 6.22 6.56
CA ILE A 122 6.13 5.93 7.65
C ILE A 122 6.51 6.84 8.81
N LYS A 123 5.58 7.73 9.19
CA LYS A 123 5.79 8.66 10.30
C LYS A 123 5.62 7.93 11.62
N VAL A 124 6.52 8.18 12.56
CA VAL A 124 6.52 7.61 13.90
C VAL A 124 6.24 8.72 14.90
N TYR A 125 5.16 8.56 15.65
CA TYR A 125 4.66 9.54 16.59
C TYR A 125 4.86 9.02 18.02
N PRO A 126 5.88 9.48 18.74
CA PRO A 126 6.09 9.09 20.13
C PRO A 126 5.00 9.67 21.03
N LYS A 127 4.59 8.91 22.04
CA LYS A 127 3.55 9.30 23.02
C LYS A 127 2.22 9.67 22.33
N ALA A 128 1.87 8.94 21.28
CA ALA A 128 0.70 9.21 20.46
C ALA A 128 -0.07 7.92 20.19
N LYS A 129 -1.36 8.07 19.87
CA LYS A 129 -2.27 6.99 19.47
C LYS A 129 -2.99 7.37 18.18
N CYS A 130 -3.54 6.35 17.51
CA CYS A 130 -4.39 6.56 16.34
C CYS A 130 -5.84 6.79 16.76
N GLU A 131 -6.49 7.75 16.11
CA GLU A 131 -7.93 8.01 16.20
C GLU A 131 -8.49 8.00 14.77
N GLY A 132 -8.78 6.80 14.28
CA GLY A 132 -9.11 6.58 12.88
C GLY A 132 -7.93 6.93 11.97
N GLU A 133 -8.14 7.89 11.08
CA GLU A 133 -7.13 8.40 10.14
C GLU A 133 -6.26 9.54 10.70
N THR A 134 -6.44 9.87 11.98
CA THR A 134 -5.71 10.94 12.66
C THR A 134 -4.81 10.42 13.76
N VAL A 135 -3.86 11.25 14.20
CA VAL A 135 -2.99 10.97 15.34
C VAL A 135 -3.32 11.95 16.45
N SER A 136 -3.39 11.46 17.68
CA SER A 136 -3.65 12.27 18.87
C SER A 136 -2.72 11.90 20.02
N GLY A 137 -2.73 12.71 21.08
CA GLY A 137 -1.90 12.45 22.27
C GLY A 137 -2.24 11.13 22.95
N GLY A 138 -1.20 10.38 23.30
CA GLY A 138 -1.24 9.11 24.02
C GLY A 138 -0.45 9.15 25.33
N GLN A 139 -0.31 8.00 25.98
CA GLN A 139 0.49 7.88 27.20
C GLN A 139 1.99 7.73 26.86
N ALA A 140 2.84 7.73 27.89
CA ALA A 140 4.29 7.72 27.74
C ALA A 140 4.86 6.53 26.94
N ARG A 141 4.15 5.40 26.90
CA ARG A 141 4.56 4.17 26.19
C ARG A 141 3.83 3.95 24.87
N ASN A 142 2.91 4.84 24.51
CA ASN A 142 2.22 4.72 23.23
C ASN A 142 3.14 5.19 22.10
N VAL A 143 3.05 4.51 20.97
CA VAL A 143 3.61 4.99 19.70
C VAL A 143 2.59 4.75 18.60
N ALA A 144 2.34 5.79 17.81
CA ALA A 144 1.54 5.67 16.60
C ALA A 144 2.44 5.68 15.37
N PHE A 145 2.02 4.94 14.36
CA PHE A 145 2.61 4.94 13.04
C PHE A 145 1.53 5.40 12.08
N ALA A 146 1.87 6.33 11.19
CA ALA A 146 0.95 6.73 10.14
C ALA A 146 1.65 6.88 8.79
N MET A 147 0.94 6.52 7.73
CA MET A 147 1.33 6.78 6.35
C MET A 147 0.10 7.06 5.51
N LYS A 148 0.25 7.85 4.44
CA LYS A 148 -0.85 8.10 3.51
C LYS A 148 -0.89 7.03 2.43
N LEU A 149 -2.07 6.50 2.16
CA LEU A 149 -2.28 5.48 1.15
C LEU A 149 -2.44 6.09 -0.25
N GLU A 150 -2.18 5.27 -1.29
CA GLU A 150 -2.27 5.71 -2.68
C GLU A 150 -3.72 5.95 -3.13
N GLY A 151 -4.63 5.09 -2.68
CA GLY A 151 -6.07 5.21 -2.92
C GLY A 151 -6.76 6.30 -2.07
N GLY A 152 -6.02 6.95 -1.16
CA GLY A 152 -6.54 7.96 -0.25
C GLY A 152 -6.70 7.47 1.19
N GLY A 153 -6.97 8.42 2.09
CA GLY A 153 -6.97 8.19 3.54
C GLY A 153 -5.58 7.96 4.13
N ILE A 154 -5.54 7.71 5.43
CA ILE A 154 -4.32 7.46 6.20
C ILE A 154 -4.44 6.09 6.89
N ALA A 155 -3.45 5.24 6.68
CA ALA A 155 -3.28 4.05 7.50
C ALA A 155 -2.57 4.47 8.79
N CYS A 156 -3.28 4.39 9.91
CA CYS A 156 -2.72 4.66 11.24
C CYS A 156 -2.83 3.40 12.11
N GLN A 157 -1.73 3.01 12.73
CA GLN A 157 -1.70 1.92 13.70
C GLN A 157 -0.92 2.36 14.95
N SER A 158 -1.46 2.08 16.14
CA SER A 158 -0.79 2.36 17.41
C SER A 158 -0.45 1.10 18.19
N TYR A 159 0.63 1.19 18.97
CA TYR A 159 1.06 0.22 19.97
C TYR A 159 1.04 0.89 21.36
#